data_AF-A0A4S5DLE8-F1
#
_entry.id   AF-A0A4S5DLE8-F1
#
_cell.length_a   1.000
_cell.length_b   1.000
_cell.length_c   1.000
_cell.angle_alpha   90.00
_cell.angle_beta   90.00
_cell.angle_gamma   90.00
#
_symmetry.space_group_name_H-M   'P 1'
#
loop_
_entity.id
_entity.type
_entity.pdbx_description
1 polymer ?
#
loop_
_entity_poly.entity_id
_entity_poly.type
_entity_poly.pdbx_seq_one_letter_code
_entity_poly.pdbx_strand_id
1 'polypeptide(L)'
;MVDTYLLACNACGRCCNSAPTLSLRELFRHRHRFVGALTIRRVPKRRIGERWRAGGREYALDADDVAASDALAGQLFHRTGGAGSEWIALTLQGYDYPSLGRCAALADDGRCGVHADKPSICGAVPLDPMLPDRLQSRVLAARRDDAEWLGANCIVDTAGAQAPVESSFPIPLVTAGQVADRAALDAYRDALVFERAVWRDAVFASLTGGGQEGHRALSRLAPGGYLTVSIVPVLLAVASVSAHCRTLCIDFIDAQRALIAANIEAALARRHAGDRPATRELRGFGEALERARHALAAMPAPAAGMREDAPRIDAWLTGQAGADPLAA
;
A
#
# COMPACT_ATOMS: atom_id res chain seq x y z
N MET A 1 -6.02 -29.91 -6.21
CA MET A 1 -5.33 -28.68 -5.78
C MET A 1 -5.86 -28.41 -4.39
N VAL A 2 -5.10 -27.76 -3.49
CA VAL A 2 -5.72 -27.33 -2.23
C VAL A 2 -6.63 -26.18 -2.61
N ASP A 3 -7.92 -26.45 -2.61
CA ASP A 3 -8.92 -25.50 -3.08
C ASP A 3 -9.53 -24.72 -1.90
N THR A 4 -9.10 -25.01 -0.67
CA THR A 4 -9.59 -24.33 0.53
C THR A 4 -8.43 -23.95 1.46
N TYR A 5 -8.37 -22.67 1.80
CA TYR A 5 -7.40 -22.08 2.72
C TYR A 5 -8.10 -21.28 3.81
N LEU A 6 -7.58 -21.42 5.03
CA LEU A 6 -8.07 -20.78 6.25
C LEU A 6 -6.97 -19.93 6.89
N LEU A 7 -7.34 -18.91 7.65
CA LEU A 7 -6.44 -18.09 8.47
C LEU A 7 -6.69 -18.29 9.96
N ALA A 8 -5.67 -18.76 10.69
CA ALA A 8 -5.66 -18.81 12.15
C ALA A 8 -5.16 -17.46 12.74
N CYS A 9 -5.97 -16.41 12.61
CA CYS A 9 -5.57 -15.07 13.06
C CYS A 9 -5.66 -14.93 14.59
N ASN A 10 -4.58 -14.48 15.23
CA ASN A 10 -4.53 -14.23 16.68
C ASN A 10 -4.33 -12.75 17.04
N ALA A 11 -4.60 -11.82 16.10
CA ALA A 11 -4.41 -10.38 16.28
C ALA A 11 -2.98 -9.93 16.69
N CYS A 12 -1.98 -10.80 16.51
CA CYS A 12 -0.60 -10.59 16.93
C CYS A 12 0.25 -9.81 15.92
N GLY A 13 -0.30 -9.46 14.76
CA GLY A 13 0.42 -8.71 13.71
C GLY A 13 1.60 -9.44 13.07
N ARG A 14 1.83 -10.75 13.35
CA ARG A 14 2.88 -11.56 12.71
C ARG A 14 2.76 -11.62 11.18
N CYS A 15 1.54 -11.49 10.66
CA CYS A 15 1.29 -11.45 9.23
C CYS A 15 1.72 -10.12 8.56
N CYS A 16 2.02 -9.07 9.35
CA CYS A 16 2.39 -7.72 8.90
C CYS A 16 3.66 -7.25 9.67
N ASN A 17 4.83 -7.79 9.33
CA ASN A 17 6.09 -7.45 10.01
C ASN A 17 6.82 -6.23 9.42
N SER A 18 6.31 -5.67 8.34
CA SER A 18 6.75 -4.39 7.78
C SER A 18 5.67 -3.33 7.90
N ALA A 19 6.06 -2.07 7.74
CA ALA A 19 5.12 -0.98 7.61
C ALA A 19 4.21 -1.22 6.39
N PRO A 20 2.89 -1.00 6.50
CA PRO A 20 1.94 -1.35 5.46
C PRO A 20 1.94 -0.32 4.32
N THR A 21 1.47 -0.74 3.15
CA THR A 21 0.90 0.19 2.16
C THR A 21 -0.36 0.81 2.74
N LEU A 22 -0.58 2.11 2.55
CA LEU A 22 -1.76 2.81 3.05
C LEU A 22 -2.42 3.57 1.90
N SER A 23 -3.74 3.67 1.91
CA SER A 23 -4.41 4.75 1.19
C SER A 23 -4.09 6.10 1.84
N LEU A 24 -4.27 7.18 1.11
CA LEU A 24 -4.08 8.56 1.58
C LEU A 24 -4.98 8.85 2.79
N ARG A 25 -6.24 8.38 2.78
CA ARG A 25 -7.16 8.50 3.91
C ARG A 25 -6.63 7.79 5.15
N GLU A 26 -6.17 6.55 5.00
CA GLU A 26 -5.61 5.78 6.12
C GLU A 26 -4.32 6.41 6.64
N LEU A 27 -3.48 6.95 5.74
CA LEU A 27 -2.26 7.63 6.12
C LEU A 27 -2.55 8.93 6.88
N PHE A 28 -3.56 9.71 6.48
CA PHE A 28 -4.02 10.88 7.23
C PHE A 28 -4.55 10.50 8.60
N ARG A 29 -5.30 9.40 8.69
CA ARG A 29 -5.78 8.87 9.97
C ARG A 29 -4.63 8.44 10.89
N HIS A 30 -3.62 7.78 10.33
CA HIS A 30 -2.46 7.26 11.06
C HIS A 30 -1.22 8.17 10.99
N ARG A 31 -1.41 9.47 10.76
CA ARG A 31 -0.34 10.48 10.57
C ARG A 31 0.66 10.61 11.71
N HIS A 32 0.34 10.09 12.90
CA HIS A 32 1.23 10.08 14.07
C HIS A 32 1.90 8.71 14.30
N ARG A 33 1.66 7.73 13.42
CA ARG A 33 2.12 6.34 13.60
C ARG A 33 3.00 5.86 12.45
N PHE A 34 2.68 6.25 11.23
CA PHE A 34 3.47 5.90 10.05
C PHE A 34 4.04 7.14 9.39
N VAL A 35 5.35 7.14 9.11
CA VAL A 35 5.95 8.15 8.24
C VAL A 35 5.54 7.82 6.80
N GLY A 36 4.82 8.73 6.15
CA GLY A 36 4.31 8.54 4.80
C GLY A 36 5.39 8.74 3.73
N ALA A 37 5.53 7.76 2.85
CA ALA A 37 6.37 7.88 1.66
C ALA A 37 5.61 7.45 0.40
N LEU A 38 5.94 8.08 -0.73
CA LEU A 38 5.45 7.68 -2.04
C LEU A 38 6.37 6.58 -2.59
N THR A 39 5.77 5.47 -2.99
CA THR A 39 6.43 4.36 -3.67
C THR A 39 6.06 4.37 -5.14
N ILE A 40 7.08 4.34 -5.99
CA ILE A 40 6.96 4.23 -7.44
C ILE A 40 7.51 2.86 -7.82
N ARG A 41 6.63 1.93 -8.17
CA ARG A 41 7.00 0.54 -8.46
C ARG A 41 6.78 0.21 -9.92
N ARG A 42 7.75 -0.45 -10.52
CA ARG A 42 7.64 -1.05 -11.84
C ARG A 42 7.03 -2.45 -11.72
N VAL A 43 5.79 -2.60 -12.14
CA VAL A 43 5.02 -3.84 -12.05
C VAL A 43 5.20 -4.62 -13.37
N PRO A 44 5.87 -5.79 -13.31
CA PRO A 44 6.13 -6.58 -14.51
C PRO A 44 4.84 -7.14 -15.08
N LYS A 45 4.77 -7.24 -16.41
CA LYS A 45 3.68 -7.94 -17.08
C LYS A 45 3.82 -9.45 -16.92
N ARG A 46 2.67 -10.09 -16.66
CA ARG A 46 2.57 -11.54 -16.66
C ARG A 46 2.58 -12.09 -18.09
N ARG A 47 3.19 -13.25 -18.28
CA ARG A 47 3.28 -13.91 -19.60
C ARG A 47 2.67 -15.29 -19.57
N ILE A 48 2.07 -15.69 -20.68
CA ILE A 48 1.58 -17.07 -20.86
C ILE A 48 2.80 -18.00 -20.76
N GLY A 49 2.67 -19.07 -19.97
CA GLY A 49 3.75 -20.00 -19.70
C GLY A 49 4.76 -19.54 -18.65
N GLU A 50 4.60 -18.34 -18.07
CA GLU A 50 5.42 -17.90 -16.93
C GLU A 50 5.26 -18.88 -15.76
N ARG A 51 6.39 -19.32 -15.19
CA ARG A 51 6.43 -20.36 -14.17
C ARG A 51 6.35 -19.72 -12.78
N TRP A 52 5.34 -20.10 -12.02
CA TRP A 52 5.13 -19.73 -10.62
C TRP A 52 5.32 -20.95 -9.74
N ARG A 53 6.22 -20.88 -8.75
CA ARG A 53 6.39 -21.93 -7.74
C ARG A 53 5.57 -21.64 -6.48
N ALA A 54 4.68 -22.55 -6.10
CA ALA A 54 3.82 -22.43 -4.93
C ALA A 54 3.29 -23.80 -4.49
N GLY A 55 3.23 -24.06 -3.19
CA GLY A 55 2.76 -25.34 -2.63
C GLY A 55 3.63 -26.54 -3.03
N GLY A 56 4.95 -26.36 -3.12
CA GLY A 56 5.89 -27.37 -3.62
C GLY A 56 5.70 -27.77 -5.09
N ARG A 57 4.89 -27.03 -5.84
CA ARG A 57 4.57 -27.30 -7.24
C ARG A 57 4.90 -26.12 -8.12
N GLU A 58 5.04 -26.38 -9.41
CA GLU A 58 5.23 -25.35 -10.42
C GLU A 58 3.97 -25.25 -11.29
N TYR A 59 3.52 -24.03 -11.49
CA TYR A 59 2.34 -23.69 -12.26
C TYR A 59 2.74 -22.77 -13.41
N ALA A 60 2.19 -23.00 -14.60
CA ALA A 60 2.40 -22.15 -15.76
C ALA A 60 1.16 -21.28 -15.99
N LEU A 61 1.33 -19.95 -16.03
CA LEU A 61 0.20 -19.02 -16.26
C LEU A 61 -0.47 -19.30 -17.61
N ASP A 62 -1.79 -19.44 -17.60
CA ASP A 62 -2.60 -19.58 -18.80
C ASP A 62 -3.01 -18.22 -19.39
N ALA A 63 -3.73 -18.24 -20.51
CA ALA A 63 -4.17 -17.03 -21.20
C ALA A 63 -5.14 -16.20 -20.33
N ASP A 64 -6.01 -16.86 -19.58
CA ASP A 64 -7.03 -16.18 -18.77
C ASP A 64 -6.41 -15.54 -17.52
N ASP A 65 -5.38 -16.15 -16.93
CA ASP A 65 -4.60 -15.56 -15.85
C ASP A 65 -3.93 -14.27 -16.27
N VAL A 66 -3.32 -14.27 -17.45
CA VAL A 66 -2.65 -13.09 -18.02
C VAL A 66 -3.67 -12.02 -18.34
N ALA A 67 -4.79 -12.38 -18.97
CA ALA A 67 -5.88 -11.46 -19.27
C ALA A 67 -6.47 -10.83 -17.99
N ALA A 68 -6.71 -11.62 -16.95
CA ALA A 68 -7.21 -11.13 -15.66
C ALA A 68 -6.18 -10.22 -14.96
N SER A 69 -4.90 -10.56 -15.03
CA SER A 69 -3.82 -9.73 -14.47
C SER A 69 -3.70 -8.39 -15.18
N ASP A 70 -3.77 -8.38 -16.51
CA ASP A 70 -3.72 -7.16 -17.30
C ASP A 70 -4.97 -6.30 -17.13
N ALA A 71 -6.16 -6.91 -17.03
CA ALA A 71 -7.41 -6.21 -16.76
C ALA A 71 -7.37 -5.50 -15.40
N LEU A 72 -6.95 -6.21 -14.34
CA LEU A 72 -6.80 -5.62 -13.00
C LEU A 72 -5.73 -4.52 -12.99
N ALA A 73 -4.57 -4.77 -13.60
CA ALA A 73 -3.50 -3.77 -13.68
C ALA A 73 -3.94 -2.51 -14.45
N GLY A 74 -4.79 -2.64 -15.48
CA GLY A 74 -5.38 -1.52 -16.20
C GLY A 74 -6.31 -0.64 -15.37
N GLN A 75 -7.01 -1.24 -14.41
CA GLN A 75 -7.81 -0.51 -13.44
C GLN A 75 -6.93 0.20 -12.41
N LEU A 76 -5.95 -0.53 -11.85
CA LEU A 76 -5.22 -0.08 -10.66
C LEU A 76 -3.97 0.78 -10.94
N PHE A 77 -3.32 0.67 -12.10
CA PHE A 77 -1.98 1.22 -12.36
C PHE A 77 -1.93 2.11 -13.60
N HIS A 78 -0.79 2.77 -13.81
CA HIS A 78 -0.52 3.61 -14.98
C HIS A 78 0.39 2.88 -15.99
N ARG A 79 0.41 3.35 -17.24
CA ARG A 79 1.34 2.88 -18.29
C ARG A 79 2.23 4.01 -18.75
N THR A 80 3.51 3.71 -18.97
CA THR A 80 4.51 4.67 -19.48
C THR A 80 4.60 4.72 -21.01
N GLY A 81 3.80 3.91 -21.73
CA GLY A 81 3.78 3.89 -23.20
C GLY A 81 2.65 3.03 -23.79
N GLY A 82 2.83 2.61 -25.05
CA GLY A 82 1.83 1.87 -25.82
C GLY A 82 1.51 0.45 -25.32
N ALA A 83 0.68 -0.27 -26.08
CA ALA A 83 0.26 -1.65 -25.82
C ALA A 83 1.47 -2.61 -25.82
N GLY A 84 2.13 -2.73 -24.68
CA GLY A 84 3.40 -3.45 -24.55
C GLY A 84 4.23 -2.98 -23.36
N SER A 85 4.12 -1.71 -22.98
CA SER A 85 4.80 -1.12 -21.82
C SER A 85 4.42 -1.76 -20.49
N GLU A 86 5.34 -1.75 -19.53
CA GLU A 86 5.09 -2.20 -18.17
C GLU A 86 4.22 -1.23 -17.39
N TRP A 87 3.69 -1.72 -16.27
CA TRP A 87 2.80 -0.96 -15.41
C TRP A 87 3.60 -0.21 -14.34
N ILE A 88 3.16 0.99 -14.00
CA ILE A 88 3.71 1.78 -12.88
C ILE A 88 2.64 1.88 -11.80
N ALA A 89 2.95 1.29 -10.63
CA ALA A 89 2.14 1.45 -9.43
C ALA A 89 2.67 2.61 -8.60
N LEU A 90 1.78 3.57 -8.31
CA LEU A 90 2.00 4.63 -7.35
C LEU A 90 1.22 4.27 -6.09
N THR A 91 1.91 4.06 -4.99
CA THR A 91 1.30 3.66 -3.71
C THR A 91 1.93 4.43 -2.57
N LEU A 92 1.21 4.61 -1.46
CA LEU A 92 1.79 5.18 -0.25
C LEU A 92 2.18 4.05 0.69
N GLN A 93 3.33 4.18 1.33
CA GLN A 93 3.76 3.21 2.34
C GLN A 93 4.18 3.91 3.61
N GLY A 94 4.02 3.22 4.74
CA GLY A 94 4.75 3.57 5.93
C GLY A 94 6.24 3.33 5.70
N TYR A 95 7.06 4.31 6.03
CA TYR A 95 8.50 4.24 5.97
C TYR A 95 9.06 4.12 7.38
N ASP A 96 9.97 3.17 7.57
CA ASP A 96 10.58 2.95 8.89
C ASP A 96 12.00 2.41 8.75
N TYR A 97 12.72 2.38 9.88
CA TYR A 97 14.06 1.86 9.99
C TYR A 97 14.08 0.33 9.81
N PRO A 98 14.86 -0.22 8.87
CA PRO A 98 14.97 -1.67 8.69
C PRO A 98 15.43 -2.41 9.96
N SER A 99 16.23 -1.76 10.81
CA SER A 99 16.73 -2.33 12.07
C SER A 99 15.65 -2.63 13.11
N LEU A 100 14.46 -2.03 12.99
CA LEU A 100 13.37 -2.31 13.91
C LEU A 100 12.77 -3.70 13.66
N GLY A 101 12.85 -4.22 12.43
CA GLY A 101 12.39 -5.56 12.07
C GLY A 101 10.93 -5.86 12.43
N ARG A 102 10.12 -4.81 12.64
CA ARG A 102 8.75 -4.91 13.12
C ARG A 102 7.93 -3.72 12.63
N CYS A 103 6.61 -3.91 12.51
CA CYS A 103 5.70 -2.83 12.18
C CYS A 103 5.61 -1.82 13.33
N ALA A 104 5.66 -0.52 13.02
CA ALA A 104 5.43 0.57 13.98
C ALA A 104 4.07 0.50 14.68
N ALA A 105 3.15 -0.34 14.17
CA ALA A 105 1.87 -0.57 14.79
C ALA A 105 1.81 -1.65 15.86
N LEU A 106 2.89 -2.38 16.12
CA LEU A 106 2.92 -3.36 17.20
C LEU A 106 3.09 -2.66 18.55
N ALA A 107 2.23 -2.99 19.50
CA ALA A 107 2.38 -2.61 20.90
C ALA A 107 3.46 -3.45 21.59
N ASP A 108 3.85 -3.06 22.80
CA ASP A 108 4.90 -3.76 23.55
C ASP A 108 4.50 -5.17 23.98
N ASP A 109 3.19 -5.46 24.07
CA ASP A 109 2.66 -6.81 24.29
C ASP A 109 2.65 -7.69 23.02
N GLY A 110 3.17 -7.15 21.90
CA GLY A 110 3.20 -7.83 20.61
C GLY A 110 1.86 -7.88 19.88
N ARG A 111 0.82 -7.18 20.36
CA ARG A 111 -0.46 -7.08 19.65
C ARG A 111 -0.48 -5.95 18.65
N CYS A 112 -1.30 -6.11 17.61
CA CYS A 112 -1.51 -5.07 16.61
C CYS A 112 -2.38 -3.94 17.19
N GLY A 113 -1.77 -2.77 17.45
CA GLY A 113 -2.47 -1.61 18.01
C GLY A 113 -3.48 -0.95 17.06
N VAL A 114 -3.50 -1.34 15.78
CA VAL A 114 -4.49 -0.89 14.79
C VAL A 114 -5.44 -2.02 14.38
N HIS A 115 -5.55 -3.10 15.17
CA HIS A 115 -6.34 -4.27 14.78
C HIS A 115 -7.84 -3.97 14.58
N ALA A 116 -8.41 -3.06 15.37
CA ALA A 116 -9.82 -2.67 15.27
C ALA A 116 -10.10 -1.74 14.09
N ASP A 117 -9.08 -1.02 13.61
CA ASP A 117 -9.17 -0.09 12.49
C ASP A 117 -7.98 -0.32 11.55
N LYS A 118 -7.92 -1.52 10.98
CA LYS A 118 -6.80 -1.94 10.14
C LYS A 118 -6.81 -1.14 8.84
N PRO A 119 -5.64 -0.72 8.34
CA PRO A 119 -5.50 -0.38 6.94
C PRO A 119 -6.00 -1.53 6.06
N SER A 120 -6.63 -1.20 4.94
CA SER A 120 -7.20 -2.14 3.97
C SER A 120 -6.21 -3.23 3.55
N ILE A 121 -4.94 -2.90 3.31
CA ILE A 121 -3.91 -3.92 3.01
C ILE A 121 -3.72 -4.90 4.18
N CYS A 122 -3.77 -4.43 5.42
CA CYS A 122 -3.64 -5.27 6.61
C CYS A 122 -4.86 -6.17 6.80
N GLY A 123 -6.04 -5.74 6.34
CA GLY A 123 -7.25 -6.57 6.27
C GLY A 123 -7.17 -7.62 5.16
N ALA A 124 -6.50 -7.30 4.05
CA ALA A 124 -6.37 -8.22 2.91
C ALA A 124 -5.35 -9.33 3.15
N VAL A 125 -4.37 -9.15 4.03
CA VAL A 125 -3.37 -10.20 4.34
C VAL A 125 -4.05 -11.45 4.92
N PRO A 126 -3.74 -12.67 4.43
CA PRO A 126 -2.61 -13.00 3.56
C PRO A 126 -2.93 -13.17 2.08
N LEU A 127 -4.01 -12.59 1.59
CA LEU A 127 -4.25 -12.41 0.16
C LEU A 127 -3.36 -11.28 -0.41
N ASP A 128 -3.32 -11.15 -1.72
CA ASP A 128 -2.64 -10.06 -2.43
C ASP A 128 -3.64 -9.28 -3.30
N PRO A 129 -4.08 -8.09 -2.88
CA PRO A 129 -5.10 -7.34 -3.61
C PRO A 129 -4.60 -6.76 -4.95
N MET A 130 -3.30 -6.80 -5.22
CA MET A 130 -2.73 -6.40 -6.51
C MET A 130 -2.77 -7.53 -7.55
N LEU A 131 -3.25 -8.72 -7.18
CA LEU A 131 -3.43 -9.86 -8.08
C LEU A 131 -4.91 -10.24 -8.21
N PRO A 132 -5.34 -10.79 -9.36
CA PRO A 132 -6.72 -11.21 -9.57
C PRO A 132 -7.12 -12.38 -8.65
N ASP A 133 -8.40 -12.48 -8.35
CA ASP A 133 -8.96 -13.42 -7.37
C ASP A 133 -8.63 -14.89 -7.68
N ARG A 134 -8.61 -15.24 -8.98
CA ARG A 134 -8.23 -16.58 -9.47
C ARG A 134 -6.80 -16.99 -9.13
N LEU A 135 -5.92 -16.05 -8.78
CA LEU A 135 -4.53 -16.32 -8.39
C LEU A 135 -4.35 -16.41 -6.88
N GLN A 136 -5.38 -16.12 -6.07
CA GLN A 136 -5.22 -16.01 -4.62
C GLN A 136 -4.85 -17.34 -3.95
N SER A 137 -5.40 -18.47 -4.40
CA SER A 137 -4.99 -19.79 -3.90
C SER A 137 -3.48 -20.04 -4.08
N ARG A 138 -2.89 -19.52 -5.16
CA ARG A 138 -1.45 -19.63 -5.47
C ARG A 138 -0.63 -18.67 -4.60
N VAL A 139 -1.15 -17.49 -4.32
CA VAL A 139 -0.55 -16.55 -3.35
C VAL A 139 -0.47 -17.20 -1.97
N LEU A 140 -1.57 -17.81 -1.52
CA LEU A 140 -1.63 -18.48 -0.21
C LEU A 140 -0.70 -19.68 -0.15
N ALA A 141 -0.66 -20.50 -1.21
CA ALA A 141 0.28 -21.61 -1.31
C ALA A 141 1.75 -21.15 -1.24
N ALA A 142 2.10 -20.07 -1.96
CA ALA A 142 3.47 -19.54 -1.93
C ALA A 142 3.84 -18.96 -0.56
N ARG A 143 2.94 -18.18 0.05
CA ARG A 143 3.16 -17.59 1.38
C ARG A 143 3.26 -18.65 2.47
N ARG A 144 2.50 -19.74 2.38
CA ARG A 144 2.61 -20.86 3.32
C ARG A 144 3.98 -21.57 3.25
N ASP A 145 4.53 -21.70 2.05
CA ASP A 145 5.83 -22.34 1.84
C ASP A 145 7.01 -21.42 2.16
N ASP A 146 6.77 -20.11 2.27
CA ASP A 146 7.78 -19.11 2.55
C ASP A 146 8.17 -19.12 4.04
N ALA A 147 9.25 -19.82 4.36
CA ALA A 147 9.78 -19.91 5.72
C ALA A 147 10.26 -18.55 6.29
N GLU A 148 10.54 -17.56 5.44
CA GLU A 148 10.92 -16.21 5.87
C GLU A 148 9.69 -15.36 6.21
N TRP A 149 8.52 -15.70 5.64
CA TRP A 149 7.28 -15.01 5.95
C TRP A 149 6.71 -15.48 7.30
N LEU A 150 6.79 -14.61 8.31
CA LEU A 150 6.37 -14.89 9.69
C LEU A 150 4.89 -15.35 9.83
N GLY A 151 4.05 -15.02 8.85
CA GLY A 151 2.65 -15.44 8.80
C GLY A 151 2.41 -16.85 8.25
N ALA A 152 3.43 -17.56 7.74
CA ALA A 152 3.27 -18.81 6.98
C ALA A 152 2.47 -19.86 7.75
N ASN A 153 2.80 -20.02 9.03
CA ASN A 153 2.15 -20.95 9.96
C ASN A 153 0.69 -20.56 10.32
N CYS A 154 0.22 -19.38 9.91
CA CYS A 154 -1.16 -18.96 10.11
C CYS A 154 -2.06 -19.39 8.93
N ILE A 155 -1.50 -19.81 7.80
CA ILE A 155 -2.25 -20.30 6.64
C ILE A 155 -2.43 -21.82 6.78
N VAL A 156 -3.67 -22.25 6.94
CA VAL A 156 -4.03 -23.65 7.14
C VAL A 156 -4.77 -24.18 5.90
N ASP A 157 -4.41 -25.38 5.45
CA ASP A 157 -5.18 -26.12 4.44
C ASP A 157 -6.06 -27.19 5.07
N THR A 158 -7.17 -27.52 4.42
CA THR A 158 -8.10 -28.55 4.90
C THR A 158 -7.52 -29.97 4.84
N ALA A 159 -6.42 -30.18 4.12
CA ALA A 159 -5.70 -31.45 4.06
C ALA A 159 -4.80 -31.72 5.30
N GLY A 160 -4.43 -30.66 6.04
CA GLY A 160 -3.55 -30.73 7.22
C GLY A 160 -4.25 -30.42 8.54
N ALA A 161 -5.58 -30.47 8.60
CA ALA A 161 -6.35 -30.15 9.81
C ALA A 161 -6.09 -31.17 10.94
N GLN A 162 -5.00 -30.98 11.69
CA GLN A 162 -4.97 -31.41 13.09
C GLN A 162 -5.91 -30.51 13.90
N ALA A 163 -6.58 -31.09 14.89
CA ALA A 163 -7.64 -30.48 15.67
C ALA A 163 -7.26 -29.05 16.12
N PRO A 164 -8.19 -28.09 16.02
CA PRO A 164 -7.91 -26.71 16.39
C PRO A 164 -7.54 -26.62 17.87
N VAL A 165 -6.45 -25.92 18.16
CA VAL A 165 -6.21 -25.40 19.51
C VAL A 165 -7.40 -24.53 19.88
N GLU A 166 -8.03 -24.79 21.03
CA GLU A 166 -9.38 -24.40 21.46
C GLU A 166 -9.74 -22.89 21.42
N SER A 167 -8.89 -22.01 20.90
CA SER A 167 -9.08 -20.56 20.93
C SER A 167 -9.00 -19.83 19.58
N SER A 168 -8.90 -20.52 18.44
CA SER A 168 -8.85 -19.87 17.11
C SER A 168 -9.97 -20.35 16.21
N PHE A 169 -10.90 -19.46 15.87
CA PHE A 169 -11.88 -19.71 14.82
C PHE A 169 -11.21 -19.44 13.47
N PRO A 170 -10.96 -20.46 12.64
CA PRO A 170 -10.31 -20.26 11.35
C PRO A 170 -11.17 -19.40 10.44
N ILE A 171 -10.61 -18.29 9.95
CA ILE A 171 -11.30 -17.38 9.01
C ILE A 171 -11.12 -17.94 7.59
N PRO A 172 -12.20 -18.22 6.84
CA PRO A 172 -12.09 -18.66 5.46
C PRO A 172 -11.42 -17.59 4.58
N LEU A 173 -10.40 -17.98 3.82
CA LEU A 173 -9.72 -17.11 2.84
C LEU A 173 -10.13 -17.47 1.42
N VAL A 174 -10.05 -18.77 1.10
CA VAL A 174 -10.46 -19.34 -0.19
C VAL A 174 -11.26 -20.60 0.09
N THR A 175 -12.39 -20.80 -0.59
CA THR A 175 -13.24 -21.99 -0.52
C THR A 175 -13.55 -22.46 -1.94
N ALA A 176 -13.28 -23.73 -2.24
CA ALA A 176 -13.44 -24.31 -3.59
C ALA A 176 -12.78 -23.45 -4.71
N GLY A 177 -11.61 -22.89 -4.44
CA GLY A 177 -10.85 -22.06 -5.37
C GLY A 177 -11.35 -20.62 -5.52
N GLN A 178 -12.41 -20.22 -4.80
CA GLN A 178 -12.96 -18.86 -4.80
C GLN A 178 -12.59 -18.12 -3.51
N VAL A 179 -12.31 -16.82 -3.61
CA VAL A 179 -12.09 -15.97 -2.44
C VAL A 179 -13.37 -15.95 -1.59
N ALA A 180 -13.25 -16.28 -0.30
CA ALA A 180 -14.40 -16.47 0.58
C ALA A 180 -15.06 -15.14 1.00
N ASP A 181 -14.25 -14.12 1.29
CA ASP A 181 -14.69 -12.75 1.52
C ASP A 181 -13.78 -11.79 0.75
N ARG A 182 -14.39 -11.06 -0.19
CA ARG A 182 -13.69 -10.11 -1.05
C ARG A 182 -13.62 -8.71 -0.46
N ALA A 183 -14.33 -8.41 0.62
CA ALA A 183 -14.47 -7.04 1.14
C ALA A 183 -13.12 -6.36 1.40
N ALA A 184 -12.14 -7.08 1.95
CA ALA A 184 -10.81 -6.52 2.20
C ALA A 184 -9.99 -6.28 0.91
N LEU A 185 -10.15 -7.13 -0.11
CA LEU A 185 -9.52 -6.92 -1.41
C LEU A 185 -10.13 -5.73 -2.13
N ASP A 186 -11.46 -5.68 -2.16
CA ASP A 186 -12.23 -4.64 -2.83
C ASP A 186 -11.99 -3.29 -2.16
N ALA A 187 -12.00 -3.20 -0.83
CA ALA A 187 -11.67 -1.95 -0.11
C ALA A 187 -10.29 -1.37 -0.49
N TYR A 188 -9.27 -2.22 -0.63
CA TYR A 188 -7.94 -1.77 -1.06
C TYR A 188 -7.93 -1.33 -2.53
N ARG A 189 -8.55 -2.14 -3.41
CA ARG A 189 -8.62 -1.85 -4.85
C ARG A 189 -9.42 -0.58 -5.14
N ASP A 190 -10.54 -0.40 -4.45
CA ASP A 190 -11.41 0.76 -4.57
C ASP A 190 -10.71 2.03 -4.07
N ALA A 191 -9.93 1.94 -2.99
CA ALA A 191 -9.09 3.05 -2.56
C ALA A 191 -8.07 3.45 -3.65
N LEU A 192 -7.40 2.47 -4.26
CA LEU A 192 -6.46 2.73 -5.36
C LEU A 192 -7.13 3.33 -6.59
N VAL A 193 -8.35 2.90 -6.92
CA VAL A 193 -9.15 3.45 -8.03
C VAL A 193 -9.57 4.89 -7.71
N PHE A 194 -10.13 5.13 -6.52
CA PHE A 194 -10.56 6.46 -6.09
C PHE A 194 -9.40 7.46 -6.09
N GLU A 195 -8.23 7.04 -5.61
CA GLU A 195 -7.02 7.86 -5.56
C GLU A 195 -6.49 8.29 -6.92
N ARG A 196 -6.90 7.64 -8.03
CA ARG A 196 -6.61 8.12 -9.38
C ARG A 196 -7.13 9.52 -9.60
N ALA A 197 -8.40 9.74 -9.25
CA ALA A 197 -9.03 11.04 -9.31
C ALA A 197 -8.40 12.02 -8.31
N VAL A 198 -8.04 11.56 -7.11
CA VAL A 198 -7.53 12.46 -6.06
C VAL A 198 -6.13 12.99 -6.39
N TRP A 199 -5.16 12.10 -6.64
CA TRP A 199 -3.76 12.49 -6.74
C TRP A 199 -2.92 11.67 -7.72
N ARG A 200 -3.23 10.40 -7.95
CA ARG A 200 -2.31 9.48 -8.66
C ARG A 200 -2.16 9.87 -10.13
N ASP A 201 -3.24 10.25 -10.81
CA ASP A 201 -3.14 10.70 -12.19
C ASP A 201 -2.35 12.01 -12.30
N ALA A 202 -2.54 12.96 -11.36
CA ALA A 202 -1.80 14.22 -11.34
C ALA A 202 -0.30 14.02 -11.06
N VAL A 203 0.04 13.17 -10.09
CA VAL A 203 1.44 12.83 -9.77
C VAL A 203 2.08 12.06 -10.92
N PHE A 204 1.38 11.09 -11.51
CA PHE A 204 1.87 10.36 -12.67
C PHE A 204 2.12 11.31 -13.86
N ALA A 205 1.17 12.20 -14.15
CA ALA A 205 1.31 13.20 -15.20
C ALA A 205 2.50 14.13 -14.95
N SER A 206 2.75 14.54 -13.71
CA SER A 206 3.95 15.33 -13.34
C SER A 206 5.25 14.55 -13.56
N LEU A 207 5.29 13.26 -13.19
CA LEU A 207 6.44 12.39 -13.40
C LEU A 207 6.77 12.18 -14.88
N THR A 208 5.75 12.04 -15.73
CA THR A 208 5.93 11.86 -17.18
C THR A 208 6.07 13.19 -17.94
N GLY A 209 5.48 14.27 -17.42
CA GLY A 209 5.49 15.61 -18.01
C GLY A 209 6.77 16.39 -17.74
N GLY A 210 7.57 15.98 -16.74
CA GLY A 210 8.90 16.54 -16.43
C GLY A 210 9.99 16.28 -17.50
N GLY A 211 9.61 15.96 -18.74
CA GLY A 211 10.52 15.72 -19.86
C GLY A 211 11.36 14.47 -19.71
N GLN A 212 12.57 14.49 -20.30
CA GLN A 212 13.43 13.30 -20.37
C GLN A 212 13.95 12.82 -19.01
N GLU A 213 14.06 13.70 -18.00
CA GLU A 213 14.64 13.34 -16.70
C GLU A 213 13.73 12.43 -15.87
N GLY A 214 12.43 12.74 -15.79
CA GLY A 214 11.45 11.87 -15.12
C GLY A 214 11.34 10.50 -15.80
N HIS A 215 11.35 10.48 -17.13
CA HIS A 215 11.37 9.24 -17.91
C HIS A 215 12.66 8.43 -17.67
N ARG A 216 13.81 9.10 -17.51
CA ARG A 216 15.11 8.46 -17.21
C ARG A 216 15.15 7.85 -15.82
N ALA A 217 14.51 8.47 -14.83
CA ALA A 217 14.43 7.93 -13.48
C ALA A 217 13.58 6.65 -13.44
N LEU A 218 12.44 6.66 -14.13
CA LEU A 218 11.55 5.49 -14.24
C LEU A 218 12.20 4.35 -15.03
N SER A 219 12.93 4.63 -16.10
CA SER A 219 13.58 3.59 -16.92
C SER A 219 14.73 2.87 -16.23
N ARG A 220 15.32 3.47 -15.18
CA ARG A 220 16.35 2.85 -14.33
C ARG A 220 15.80 1.83 -13.33
N LEU A 221 14.49 1.81 -13.10
CA LEU A 221 13.89 0.79 -12.24
C LEU A 221 13.96 -0.57 -12.95
N ALA A 222 14.61 -1.54 -12.31
CA ALA A 222 14.55 -2.92 -12.74
C ALA A 222 13.09 -3.43 -12.68
N PRO A 223 12.69 -4.41 -13.52
CA PRO A 223 11.39 -5.05 -13.40
C PRO A 223 11.14 -5.56 -11.96
N GLY A 224 9.99 -5.21 -11.37
CA GLY A 224 9.67 -5.53 -9.98
C GLY A 224 10.29 -4.59 -8.93
N GLY A 225 11.27 -3.77 -9.33
CA GLY A 225 11.92 -2.78 -8.49
C GLY A 225 11.04 -1.57 -8.17
N TYR A 226 11.43 -0.84 -7.13
CA TYR A 226 10.71 0.35 -6.68
C TYR A 226 11.67 1.46 -6.24
N LEU A 227 11.16 2.69 -6.27
CA LEU A 227 11.76 3.87 -5.67
C LEU A 227 10.86 4.36 -4.55
N THR A 228 11.46 4.78 -3.44
CA THR A 228 10.75 5.47 -2.36
C THR A 228 11.19 6.93 -2.34
N VAL A 229 10.22 7.84 -2.34
CA VAL A 229 10.45 9.29 -2.28
C VAL A 229 9.54 9.93 -1.24
N SER A 230 9.83 11.20 -0.90
CA SER A 230 8.95 11.99 -0.05
C SER A 230 7.53 12.05 -0.61
N ILE A 231 6.53 12.01 0.26
CA ILE A 231 5.11 12.12 -0.11
C ILE A 231 4.70 13.49 -0.67
N VAL A 232 5.57 14.50 -0.62
CA VAL A 232 5.28 15.88 -1.04
C VAL A 232 4.54 16.02 -2.38
N PRO A 233 4.90 15.32 -3.47
CA PRO A 233 4.15 15.43 -4.73
C PRO A 233 2.66 15.11 -4.58
N VAL A 234 2.33 14.14 -3.72
CA VAL A 234 0.96 13.74 -3.40
C VAL A 234 0.25 14.85 -2.65
N LEU A 235 0.88 15.42 -1.64
CA LEU A 235 0.31 16.50 -0.83
C LEU A 235 0.04 17.77 -1.65
N LEU A 236 0.93 18.10 -2.60
CA LEU A 236 0.75 19.23 -3.50
C LEU A 236 -0.44 19.00 -4.45
N ALA A 237 -0.58 17.80 -5.01
CA ALA A 237 -1.74 17.45 -5.84
C ALA A 237 -3.05 17.56 -5.05
N VAL A 238 -3.10 16.99 -3.85
CA VAL A 238 -4.28 16.98 -2.98
C VAL A 238 -4.65 18.39 -2.52
N ALA A 239 -3.67 19.20 -2.12
CA ALA A 239 -3.93 20.56 -1.65
C ALA A 239 -4.52 21.49 -2.73
N SER A 240 -4.35 21.15 -4.01
CA SER A 240 -4.97 21.88 -5.12
C SER A 240 -6.47 21.61 -5.29
N VAL A 241 -7.00 20.56 -4.66
CA VAL A 241 -8.40 20.11 -4.84
C VAL A 241 -9.38 21.09 -4.19
N SER A 242 -9.13 21.44 -2.93
CA SER A 242 -10.00 22.30 -2.13
C SER A 242 -9.21 22.99 -1.02
N ALA A 243 -9.78 24.07 -0.45
CA ALA A 243 -9.21 24.70 0.73
C ALA A 243 -9.16 23.76 1.94
N HIS A 244 -10.13 22.85 2.07
CA HIS A 244 -10.16 21.85 3.14
C HIS A 244 -9.04 20.82 2.98
N CYS A 245 -8.87 20.26 1.78
CA CYS A 245 -7.75 19.38 1.44
C CYS A 245 -6.40 20.03 1.74
N ARG A 246 -6.23 21.32 1.42
CA ARG A 246 -5.00 22.06 1.74
C ARG A 246 -4.75 22.13 3.25
N THR A 247 -5.77 22.43 4.06
CA THR A 247 -5.65 22.42 5.53
C THR A 247 -5.25 21.04 6.03
N LEU A 248 -5.91 19.96 5.55
CA LEU A 248 -5.54 18.59 5.91
C LEU A 248 -4.09 18.26 5.55
N CYS A 249 -3.61 18.69 4.38
CA CYS A 249 -2.21 18.51 3.99
C CYS A 249 -1.24 19.25 4.91
N ILE A 250 -1.55 20.47 5.35
CA ILE A 250 -0.72 21.23 6.29
C ILE A 250 -0.67 20.52 7.66
N ASP A 251 -1.82 20.12 8.19
CA ASP A 251 -1.91 19.40 9.47
C ASP A 251 -1.14 18.07 9.40
N PHE A 252 -1.25 17.37 8.26
CA PHE A 252 -0.49 16.16 8.00
C PHE A 252 1.02 16.43 7.98
N ILE A 253 1.49 17.48 7.30
CA ILE A 253 2.91 17.86 7.26
C ILE A 253 3.44 18.11 8.68
N ASP A 254 2.70 18.85 9.50
CA ASP A 254 3.11 19.17 10.86
C ASP A 254 3.21 17.91 11.72
N ALA A 255 2.25 17.00 11.62
CA ALA A 255 2.29 15.69 12.28
C ALA A 255 3.49 14.82 11.82
N GLN A 256 3.76 14.78 10.51
CA GLN A 256 4.84 13.98 9.94
C GLN A 256 6.22 14.50 10.32
N ARG A 257 6.41 15.83 10.36
CA ARG A 257 7.68 16.42 10.81
C ARG A 257 7.98 16.06 12.26
N ALA A 258 6.99 16.13 13.14
CA ALA A 258 7.14 15.72 14.53
C ALA A 258 7.50 14.23 14.65
N LEU A 259 6.80 13.36 13.90
CA LEU A 259 7.07 11.92 13.89
C LEU A 259 8.47 11.60 13.35
N ILE A 260 8.89 12.24 12.25
CA ILE A 260 10.22 12.08 11.67
C ILE A 260 11.31 12.48 12.67
N ALA A 261 11.14 13.61 13.36
CA ALA A 261 12.09 14.07 14.36
C ALA A 261 12.24 13.05 15.50
N ALA A 262 11.12 12.58 16.07
CA ALA A 262 11.11 11.57 17.12
C ALA A 262 11.79 10.25 16.66
N ASN A 263 11.51 9.80 15.43
CA ASN A 263 12.10 8.60 14.88
C ASN A 263 13.62 8.72 14.68
N ILE A 264 14.10 9.88 14.23
CA ILE A 264 15.54 10.17 14.10
C ILE A 264 16.21 10.18 15.47
N GLU A 265 15.63 10.85 16.47
CA GLU A 265 16.16 10.87 17.83
C GLU A 265 16.28 9.46 18.40
N ALA A 266 15.23 8.63 18.24
CA ALA A 266 15.26 7.24 18.65
C ALA A 266 16.36 6.44 17.92
N ALA A 267 16.57 6.67 16.62
CA ALA A 267 17.62 6.00 15.85
C ALA A 267 19.03 6.39 16.29
N LEU A 268 19.25 7.68 16.59
CA LEU A 268 20.51 8.17 17.13
C LEU A 268 20.80 7.58 18.51
N ALA A 269 19.77 7.42 19.36
CA ALA A 269 19.90 6.76 20.65
C ALA A 269 20.25 5.27 20.53
N ARG A 270 19.69 4.55 19.55
CA ARG A 270 20.01 3.14 19.28
C ARG A 270 21.43 2.92 18.77
N ARG A 271 22.05 3.90 18.11
CA ARG A 271 23.42 3.84 17.55
C ARG A 271 23.66 2.67 16.60
N HIS A 272 22.63 2.21 15.89
CA HIS A 272 22.74 1.10 14.95
C HIS A 272 23.31 1.57 13.60
N ALA A 273 24.41 0.98 13.13
CA ALA A 273 25.10 1.42 11.91
C ALA A 273 24.22 1.32 10.65
N GLY A 274 23.32 0.34 10.60
CA GLY A 274 22.34 0.14 9.52
C GLY A 274 21.29 1.25 9.41
N ASP A 275 21.16 2.14 10.40
CA ASP A 275 20.14 3.19 10.42
C ASP A 275 20.60 4.45 9.65
N ARG A 276 21.87 4.53 9.26
CA ARG A 276 22.44 5.73 8.61
C ARG A 276 21.80 6.07 7.26
N PRO A 277 21.48 5.11 6.36
CA PRO A 277 20.77 5.42 5.12
C PRO A 277 19.35 5.95 5.40
N ALA A 278 18.57 5.23 6.21
CA ALA A 278 17.21 5.63 6.55
C ALA A 278 17.14 6.98 7.28
N THR A 279 18.11 7.28 8.16
CA THR A 279 18.19 8.60 8.81
C THR A 279 18.43 9.72 7.81
N ARG A 280 19.26 9.49 6.77
CA ARG A 280 19.50 10.49 5.71
C ARG A 280 18.24 10.71 4.88
N GLU A 281 17.53 9.64 4.53
CA GLU A 281 16.26 9.73 3.79
C GLU A 281 15.20 10.46 4.59
N LEU A 282 15.02 10.12 5.88
CA LEU A 282 14.06 10.79 6.76
C LEU A 282 14.36 12.28 6.96
N ARG A 283 15.64 12.67 7.07
CA ARG A 283 16.02 14.10 7.08
C ARG A 283 15.62 14.78 5.77
N GLY A 284 15.92 14.16 4.63
CA GLY A 284 15.50 14.66 3.33
C GLY A 284 13.98 14.79 3.19
N PHE A 285 13.22 13.84 3.75
CA PHE A 285 11.76 13.91 3.80
C PHE A 285 11.29 15.08 4.68
N GLY A 286 11.89 15.26 5.87
CA GLY A 286 11.58 16.38 6.76
C GLY A 286 11.83 17.75 6.13
N GLU A 287 12.95 17.91 5.42
CA GLU A 287 13.26 19.14 4.67
C GLU A 287 12.29 19.38 3.50
N ALA A 288 11.94 18.33 2.76
CA ALA A 288 10.97 18.42 1.66
C ALA A 288 9.58 18.81 2.17
N LEU A 289 9.14 18.21 3.28
CA LEU A 289 7.88 18.53 3.95
C LEU A 289 7.86 19.99 4.43
N GLU A 290 8.98 20.49 4.98
CA GLU A 290 9.05 21.89 5.41
C GLU A 290 8.91 22.86 4.24
N ARG A 291 9.60 22.60 3.12
CA ARG A 291 9.45 23.41 1.91
C ARG A 291 8.01 23.36 1.37
N ALA A 292 7.41 22.17 1.38
CA ALA A 292 6.01 21.99 0.97
C ALA A 292 5.06 22.77 1.87
N ARG A 293 5.28 22.80 3.19
CA ARG A 293 4.48 23.59 4.14
C ARG A 293 4.43 25.07 3.75
N HIS A 294 5.59 25.65 3.46
CA HIS A 294 5.70 27.05 3.03
C HIS A 294 4.99 27.27 1.69
N ALA A 295 5.17 26.37 0.73
CA ALA A 295 4.51 26.44 -0.56
C ALA A 295 2.97 26.35 -0.44
N LEU A 296 2.46 25.46 0.42
CA LEU A 296 1.01 25.33 0.67
C LEU A 296 0.44 26.57 1.36
N ALA A 297 1.17 27.17 2.30
CA ALA A 297 0.74 28.40 2.96
C ALA A 297 0.68 29.60 1.99
N ALA A 298 1.57 29.63 0.99
CA ALA A 298 1.60 30.66 -0.05
C ALA A 298 0.65 30.36 -1.24
N MET A 299 0.04 29.18 -1.28
CA MET A 299 -0.80 28.77 -2.39
C MET A 299 -2.11 29.57 -2.40
N PRO A 300 -2.52 30.16 -3.55
CA PRO A 300 -3.78 30.88 -3.64
C PRO A 300 -4.96 29.95 -3.32
N ALA A 301 -6.06 30.51 -2.82
CA ALA A 301 -7.30 29.74 -2.64
C ALA A 301 -7.75 29.18 -4.01
N PRO A 302 -8.06 27.86 -4.11
CA PRO A 302 -8.67 27.34 -5.31
C PRO A 302 -9.97 28.10 -5.57
N ALA A 303 -10.21 28.50 -6.82
CA ALA A 303 -11.42 29.22 -7.17
C ALA A 303 -12.65 28.30 -6.90
N ALA A 304 -13.69 28.86 -6.28
CA ALA A 304 -14.91 28.13 -5.99
C ALA A 304 -15.49 27.54 -7.29
N GLY A 305 -15.77 26.23 -7.30
CA GLY A 305 -16.32 25.54 -8.47
C GLY A 305 -15.29 25.00 -9.48
N MET A 306 -13.98 25.06 -9.21
CA MET A 306 -12.95 24.49 -10.11
C MET A 306 -13.01 22.96 -10.26
N ARG A 307 -13.57 22.25 -9.29
CA ARG A 307 -13.67 20.78 -9.28
C ARG A 307 -15.00 20.35 -8.71
N GLU A 308 -15.84 19.75 -9.55
CA GLU A 308 -17.18 19.28 -9.17
C GLU A 308 -17.13 18.14 -8.13
N ASP A 309 -16.05 17.36 -8.12
CA ASP A 309 -15.83 16.23 -7.21
C ASP A 309 -15.16 16.62 -5.88
N ALA A 310 -14.78 17.88 -5.67
CA ALA A 310 -14.08 18.32 -4.45
C ALA A 310 -14.80 17.96 -3.13
N PRO A 311 -16.13 18.16 -2.99
CA PRO A 311 -16.84 17.77 -1.77
C PRO A 311 -16.79 16.26 -1.48
N ARG A 312 -16.83 15.43 -2.54
CA ARG A 312 -16.72 13.97 -2.41
C ARG A 312 -15.33 13.56 -1.95
N ILE A 313 -14.28 14.21 -2.47
CA ILE A 313 -12.89 13.98 -2.05
C ILE A 313 -12.68 14.39 -0.58
N ASP A 314 -13.20 15.55 -0.18
CA ASP A 314 -13.14 16.04 1.20
C ASP A 314 -13.81 15.05 2.19
N ALA A 315 -15.02 14.58 1.85
CA ALA A 315 -15.75 13.61 2.66
C ALA A 315 -15.03 12.25 2.74
N TRP A 316 -14.43 11.80 1.64
CA TRP A 316 -13.65 10.57 1.62
C TRP A 316 -12.41 10.68 2.51
N LEU A 317 -11.62 11.76 2.40
CA LEU A 317 -10.40 11.97 3.21
C LEU A 317 -10.68 12.04 4.72
N THR A 318 -11.82 12.57 5.11
CA THR A 318 -12.24 12.67 6.52
C THR A 318 -12.92 11.41 7.06
N GLY A 319 -13.23 10.44 6.19
CA GLY A 319 -13.87 9.19 6.58
C GLY A 319 -15.34 9.32 6.96
N GLN A 320 -16.04 10.33 6.42
CA GLN A 320 -17.49 10.47 6.63
C GLN A 320 -18.26 9.33 5.96
N ALA A 321 -19.21 8.73 6.69
CA ALA A 321 -20.07 7.66 6.20
C ALA A 321 -20.91 8.13 4.99
N GLY A 322 -20.89 7.37 3.90
CA GLY A 322 -21.55 7.71 2.63
C GLY A 322 -20.63 8.21 1.51
N ALA A 323 -19.34 8.44 1.81
CA ALA A 323 -18.32 8.73 0.79
C ALA A 323 -17.65 7.46 0.24
N ASP A 324 -18.26 6.28 0.43
CA ASP A 324 -17.72 5.04 -0.12
C ASP A 324 -17.78 5.08 -1.66
N PRO A 325 -16.70 4.65 -2.34
CA PRO A 325 -16.47 4.91 -3.75
C PRO A 325 -17.52 4.35 -4.71
N LEU A 326 -18.43 3.47 -4.23
CA LEU A 326 -19.45 2.76 -5.01
C LEU A 326 -20.90 3.03 -4.57
N ALA A 327 -21.17 4.03 -3.72
CA ALA A 327 -22.55 4.49 -3.47
C ALA A 327 -23.01 5.47 -4.58
N ALA A 328 -23.05 5.01 -5.82
CA ALA A 328 -23.73 5.65 -6.95
C ALA A 328 -24.09 4.60 -8.01
#